data_AF-A0A521WXB6-F1
#
_entry.id   AF-A0A521WXB6-F1
#
_cell.length_a   1.000
_cell.length_b   1.000
_cell.length_c   1.000
_cell.angle_alpha   90.00
_cell.angle_beta   90.00
_cell.angle_gamma   90.00
#
_symmetry.space_group_name_H-M   'P 1'
#
loop_
_entity.id
_entity.type
_entity.pdbx_description
1 polymer ?
#
loop_
_entity_poly.entity_id
_entity_poly.type
_entity_poly.pdbx_seq_one_letter_code
_entity_poly.pdbx_strand_id
1 'polypeptide(L)'
;MKNILFVISTLFFIAGCSPSNDDLFNEAKEAESQKNFPVALERYAKIVENDSQSALAESSQYRIALIYNNELRDIPKAAEAYRKFNSLFPNSHDAPTCLFLAGFLYNNDMKRHDMAKEIYQEFMQKYPNHELVASAKFELETMGKDPVELLQKDTTTHIAGQPGNEGKKQ
;
A
#
# COMPACT_ATOMS: atom_id res chain seq x y z
N MET A 1 -32.34 -60.18 -22.91
CA MET A 1 -32.03 -59.25 -21.79
C MET A 1 -30.71 -59.72 -21.21
N LYS A 2 -29.59 -58.99 -21.16
CA LYS A 2 -29.33 -57.57 -20.92
C LYS A 2 -27.96 -57.26 -21.54
N ASN A 3 -27.88 -56.26 -22.41
CA ASN A 3 -26.62 -55.74 -22.93
C ASN A 3 -26.00 -54.86 -21.84
N ILE A 4 -24.86 -55.25 -21.29
CA ILE A 4 -24.09 -54.42 -20.37
C ILE A 4 -23.23 -53.49 -21.23
N LEU A 5 -23.76 -52.28 -21.43
CA LEU A 5 -23.06 -51.15 -22.03
C LEU A 5 -22.03 -50.65 -21.00
N PHE A 6 -20.77 -51.03 -21.16
CA PHE A 6 -19.66 -50.50 -20.38
C PHE A 6 -19.38 -49.08 -20.89
N VAL A 7 -20.05 -48.08 -20.31
CA VAL A 7 -19.73 -46.67 -20.55
C VAL A 7 -18.41 -46.40 -19.82
N ILE A 8 -17.31 -46.49 -20.57
CA ILE A 8 -16.00 -46.00 -20.13
C ILE A 8 -16.17 -44.48 -19.99
N SER A 9 -16.47 -44.04 -18.78
CA SER A 9 -16.35 -42.65 -18.37
C SER A 9 -14.86 -42.34 -18.34
N THR A 10 -14.33 -41.95 -19.50
CA THR A 10 -13.02 -41.32 -19.60
C THR A 10 -13.06 -40.06 -18.76
N LEU A 11 -12.51 -40.15 -17.56
CA LEU A 11 -12.15 -39.03 -16.71
C LEU A 11 -11.18 -38.16 -17.51
N PHE A 12 -11.71 -37.13 -18.18
CA PHE A 12 -10.94 -36.14 -18.92
C PHE A 12 -10.16 -35.31 -17.88
N PHE A 13 -8.98 -35.82 -17.48
CA PHE A 13 -7.98 -35.00 -16.81
C PHE A 13 -7.45 -34.02 -17.87
N ILE A 14 -8.15 -32.90 -18.03
CA ILE A 14 -7.62 -31.75 -18.74
C ILE A 14 -6.46 -31.26 -17.87
N ALA A 15 -5.25 -31.73 -18.18
CA ALA A 15 -4.02 -31.13 -17.69
C ALA A 15 -3.92 -29.74 -18.32
N GLY A 16 -4.66 -28.78 -17.78
CA GLY A 16 -4.42 -27.38 -18.07
C GLY A 16 -3.06 -27.04 -17.48
N CYS A 17 -2.05 -26.85 -18.34
CA CYS A 17 -0.82 -26.20 -17.91
C CYS A 17 -1.21 -24.84 -17.33
N SER A 18 -1.17 -24.71 -16.01
CA SER A 18 -1.22 -23.39 -15.39
C SER A 18 0.05 -22.65 -15.81
N PRO A 19 -0.05 -21.39 -16.28
CA PRO A 19 1.12 -20.58 -16.62
C PRO A 19 2.08 -20.50 -15.43
N SER A 20 3.38 -20.40 -15.71
CA SER A 20 4.38 -20.18 -14.66
C SER A 20 4.24 -18.77 -14.07
N ASN A 21 4.81 -18.53 -12.89
CA ASN A 21 4.81 -17.17 -12.31
C ASN A 21 5.57 -16.17 -13.19
N ASP A 22 6.62 -16.60 -13.90
CA ASP A 22 7.32 -15.77 -14.89
C ASP A 22 6.43 -15.41 -16.08
N ASP A 23 5.66 -16.37 -16.62
CA ASP A 23 4.70 -16.11 -17.70
C ASP A 23 3.62 -15.13 -17.24
N LEU A 24 3.03 -15.37 -16.06
CA LEU A 24 2.04 -14.48 -15.45
C LEU A 24 2.61 -13.07 -15.26
N PHE A 25 3.87 -12.94 -14.85
CA PHE A 25 4.48 -11.64 -14.59
C PHE A 25 4.71 -10.87 -15.90
N ASN A 26 5.13 -11.56 -16.95
CA ASN A 26 5.30 -10.96 -18.28
C ASN A 26 3.95 -10.54 -18.87
N GLU A 27 2.93 -11.39 -18.76
CA GLU A 27 1.56 -11.05 -19.17
C GLU A 27 1.02 -9.84 -18.38
N ALA A 28 1.25 -9.79 -17.07
CA ALA A 28 0.82 -8.67 -16.23
C ALA A 28 1.46 -7.35 -16.67
N LYS A 29 2.78 -7.36 -16.92
CA LYS A 29 3.52 -6.19 -17.40
C LYS A 29 3.05 -5.72 -18.76
N GLU A 30 2.77 -6.64 -19.68
CA GLU A 30 2.24 -6.31 -21.01
C GLU A 30 0.83 -5.73 -20.91
N ALA A 31 -0.05 -6.34 -20.13
CA ALA A 31 -1.38 -5.81 -19.90
C ALA A 31 -1.33 -4.41 -19.27
N GLU A 32 -0.41 -4.18 -18.32
CA GLU A 32 -0.22 -2.88 -17.69
C GLU A 32 0.31 -1.82 -18.67
N SER A 33 1.25 -2.17 -19.56
CA SER A 33 1.76 -1.28 -20.61
C SER A 33 0.66 -0.84 -21.59
N GLN A 34 -0.30 -1.74 -21.83
CA GLN A 34 -1.50 -1.50 -22.63
C GLN A 34 -2.64 -0.82 -21.86
N LYS A 35 -2.43 -0.49 -20.57
CA LYS A 35 -3.46 0.04 -19.65
C LYS A 35 -4.66 -0.89 -19.45
N ASN A 36 -4.50 -2.17 -19.74
CA ASN A 36 -5.47 -3.22 -19.40
C ASN A 36 -5.29 -3.64 -17.94
N PHE A 37 -5.62 -2.73 -17.02
CA PHE A 37 -5.44 -2.91 -15.59
C PHE A 37 -6.20 -4.10 -14.99
N PRO A 38 -7.43 -4.46 -15.44
CA PRO A 38 -8.10 -5.66 -14.95
C PRO A 38 -7.26 -6.94 -15.15
N VAL A 39 -6.69 -7.13 -16.35
CA VAL A 39 -5.86 -8.29 -16.64
C VAL A 39 -4.53 -8.21 -15.89
N ALA A 40 -3.90 -7.03 -15.83
CA ALA A 40 -2.66 -6.86 -15.07
C ALA A 40 -2.83 -7.23 -13.59
N LEU A 41 -3.89 -6.72 -12.96
CA LEU A 41 -4.23 -7.00 -11.56
C LEU A 41 -4.52 -8.48 -11.32
N GLU A 42 -5.29 -9.11 -12.22
CA GLU A 42 -5.59 -10.55 -12.13
C GLU A 42 -4.31 -11.39 -12.17
N ARG A 43 -3.40 -11.09 -13.09
CA ARG A 43 -2.14 -11.83 -13.26
C ARG A 43 -1.17 -11.61 -12.10
N TYR A 44 -0.98 -10.36 -11.65
CA TYR A 44 -0.17 -10.08 -10.46
C TYR A 44 -0.75 -10.73 -9.21
N ALA A 45 -2.08 -10.68 -9.01
CA ALA A 45 -2.72 -11.34 -7.88
C ALA A 45 -2.49 -12.84 -7.91
N LYS A 46 -2.53 -13.46 -9.09
CA LYS A 46 -2.28 -14.90 -9.25
C LYS A 46 -0.87 -15.31 -8.84
N ILE A 47 0.13 -14.49 -9.12
CA ILE A 47 1.52 -14.73 -8.67
C ILE A 47 1.60 -14.70 -7.15
N VAL A 48 0.96 -13.71 -6.52
CA VAL A 48 0.92 -13.58 -5.05
C VAL A 48 0.20 -14.77 -4.40
N GLU A 49 -0.85 -15.30 -5.04
CA GLU A 49 -1.55 -16.51 -4.58
C GLU A 49 -0.70 -17.78 -4.73
N ASN A 50 0.01 -17.91 -5.85
CA ASN A 50 0.79 -19.11 -6.17
C ASN A 50 2.02 -19.25 -5.26
N ASP A 51 2.71 -18.14 -4.98
CA ASP A 51 3.92 -18.13 -4.15
C ASP A 51 4.13 -16.79 -3.43
N SER A 52 3.36 -16.59 -2.35
CA SER A 52 3.27 -15.35 -1.58
C SER A 52 4.56 -14.85 -0.92
N GLN A 53 5.68 -15.59 -0.99
CA GLN A 53 6.96 -15.22 -0.36
C GLN A 53 8.10 -15.06 -1.39
N SER A 54 7.81 -15.22 -2.68
CA SER A 54 8.80 -15.01 -3.74
C SER A 54 9.07 -13.54 -4.03
N ALA A 55 10.25 -13.26 -4.62
CA ALA A 55 10.58 -11.92 -5.14
C ALA A 55 9.61 -11.46 -6.25
N LEU A 56 9.04 -12.40 -7.03
CA LEU A 56 8.00 -12.09 -8.00
C LEU A 56 6.69 -11.70 -7.32
N ALA A 57 6.30 -12.36 -6.22
CA ALA A 57 5.13 -11.94 -5.45
C ALA A 57 5.34 -10.59 -4.76
N GLU A 58 6.54 -10.30 -4.25
CA GLU A 58 6.90 -8.98 -3.73
C GLU A 58 6.70 -7.90 -4.81
N SER A 59 7.34 -8.08 -5.96
CA SER A 59 7.20 -7.18 -7.10
C SER A 59 5.74 -7.03 -7.55
N SER A 60 5.00 -8.13 -7.64
CA SER A 60 3.61 -8.16 -8.07
C SER A 60 2.69 -7.42 -7.09
N GLN A 61 2.84 -7.67 -5.79
CA GLN A 61 2.02 -7.01 -4.78
C GLN A 61 2.29 -5.51 -4.73
N TYR A 62 3.53 -5.07 -4.98
CA TYR A 62 3.85 -3.65 -5.10
C TYR A 62 3.18 -3.04 -6.34
N ARG A 63 3.24 -3.71 -7.50
CA ARG A 63 2.56 -3.25 -8.72
C ARG A 63 1.05 -3.15 -8.55
N ILE A 64 0.42 -4.09 -7.85
CA ILE A 64 -1.01 -4.02 -7.52
C ILE A 64 -1.33 -2.72 -6.77
N ALA A 65 -0.54 -2.37 -5.76
CA ALA A 65 -0.74 -1.13 -5.00
C ALA A 65 -0.57 0.13 -5.88
N LEU A 66 0.47 0.15 -6.72
CA LEU A 66 0.71 1.27 -7.64
C LEU A 66 -0.40 1.44 -8.68
N ILE A 67 -0.90 0.34 -9.27
CA ILE A 67 -2.02 0.40 -10.23
C ILE A 67 -3.27 0.99 -9.57
N TYR A 68 -3.63 0.52 -8.36
CA TYR A 68 -4.78 1.08 -7.67
C TYR A 68 -4.56 2.56 -7.30
N ASN A 69 -3.37 2.92 -6.84
CA ASN A 69 -3.08 4.27 -6.36
C ASN A 69 -2.97 5.32 -7.49
N ASN A 70 -2.31 4.96 -8.57
CA ASN A 70 -1.90 5.91 -9.61
C ASN A 70 -2.83 5.86 -10.81
N GLU A 71 -3.12 4.65 -11.30
CA GLU A 71 -3.81 4.45 -12.58
C GLU A 71 -5.33 4.44 -12.42
N LEU A 72 -5.83 3.64 -11.47
CA LEU A 72 -7.27 3.51 -11.24
C LEU A 72 -7.82 4.52 -10.25
N ARG A 73 -6.95 5.12 -9.41
CA ARG A 73 -7.32 6.03 -8.32
C ARG A 73 -8.36 5.42 -7.37
N ASP A 74 -8.34 4.09 -7.22
CA ASP A 74 -9.17 3.33 -6.27
C ASP A 74 -8.46 3.35 -4.91
N ILE A 75 -8.58 4.49 -4.22
CA ILE A 75 -7.87 4.78 -2.97
C ILE A 75 -8.06 3.70 -1.90
N PRO A 76 -9.29 3.18 -1.64
CA PRO A 76 -9.47 2.11 -0.66
C PRO A 76 -8.65 0.85 -0.99
N LYS A 77 -8.65 0.42 -2.25
CA LYS A 77 -7.88 -0.77 -2.67
C LYS A 77 -6.38 -0.51 -2.68
N ALA A 78 -5.94 0.71 -3.00
CA ALA A 78 -4.53 1.10 -2.90
C ALA A 78 -4.03 0.96 -1.46
N ALA A 79 -4.76 1.52 -0.48
CA ALA A 79 -4.40 1.44 0.93
C ALA A 79 -4.36 -0.03 1.41
N GLU A 80 -5.34 -0.85 1.03
CA GLU A 80 -5.35 -2.28 1.33
C GLU A 80 -4.15 -3.02 0.71
N ALA A 81 -3.84 -2.75 -0.56
CA ALA A 81 -2.73 -3.38 -1.26
C ALA A 81 -1.36 -3.03 -0.66
N TYR A 82 -1.17 -1.77 -0.23
CA TYR A 82 0.03 -1.36 0.50
C TYR A 82 0.15 -2.03 1.88
N ARG A 83 -0.94 -2.14 2.64
CA ARG A 83 -0.93 -2.90 3.91
C ARG A 83 -0.62 -4.37 3.68
N LYS A 84 -1.20 -4.98 2.63
CA LYS A 84 -0.93 -6.36 2.26
C LYS A 84 0.54 -6.56 1.87
N PHE A 85 1.15 -5.62 1.14
CA PHE A 85 2.59 -5.64 0.86
C PHE A 85 3.40 -5.70 2.16
N ASN A 86 3.13 -4.79 3.11
CA ASN A 86 3.84 -4.78 4.39
C ASN A 86 3.66 -6.06 5.22
N SER A 87 2.48 -6.67 5.15
CA SER A 87 2.15 -7.92 5.84
C SER A 87 2.90 -9.11 5.24
N LEU A 88 2.93 -9.22 3.90
CA LEU A 88 3.58 -10.33 3.19
C LEU A 88 5.11 -10.21 3.15
N PHE A 89 5.64 -8.98 3.06
CA PHE A 89 7.06 -8.71 2.85
C PHE A 89 7.61 -7.74 3.91
N PRO A 90 7.49 -8.04 5.22
CA PRO A 90 7.81 -7.08 6.28
C PRO A 90 9.27 -6.63 6.33
N ASN A 91 10.17 -7.42 5.74
CA ASN A 91 11.62 -7.17 5.67
C ASN A 91 12.07 -6.55 4.34
N SER A 92 11.16 -6.34 3.38
CA SER A 92 11.47 -5.66 2.13
C SER A 92 11.89 -4.22 2.40
N HIS A 93 12.78 -3.70 1.56
CA HIS A 93 13.15 -2.28 1.57
C HIS A 93 11.94 -1.36 1.44
N ASP A 94 10.93 -1.76 0.66
CA ASP A 94 9.74 -0.94 0.38
C ASP A 94 8.65 -1.09 1.46
N ALA A 95 8.79 -2.05 2.37
CA ALA A 95 7.76 -2.37 3.36
C ALA A 95 7.41 -1.19 4.29
N PRO A 96 8.39 -0.44 4.85
CA PRO A 96 8.10 0.72 5.68
C PRO A 96 7.34 1.79 4.88
N THR A 97 7.77 2.08 3.66
CA THR A 97 7.16 3.07 2.77
C THR A 97 5.72 2.68 2.42
N CYS A 98 5.46 1.41 2.08
CA CYS A 98 4.11 0.93 1.82
C CYS A 98 3.19 1.13 3.04
N LEU A 99 3.65 0.77 4.24
CA LEU A 99 2.83 0.94 5.45
C LEU A 99 2.54 2.42 5.74
N PHE A 100 3.54 3.30 5.55
CA PHE A 100 3.34 4.74 5.64
C PHE A 100 2.31 5.25 4.61
N LEU A 101 2.42 4.84 3.34
CA LEU A 101 1.49 5.24 2.27
C LEU A 101 0.06 4.78 2.55
N ALA A 102 -0.13 3.59 3.12
CA ALA A 102 -1.47 3.17 3.55
C ALA A 102 -2.06 4.15 4.58
N GLY A 103 -1.29 4.51 5.61
CA GLY A 103 -1.71 5.48 6.62
C GLY A 103 -2.01 6.85 6.00
N PHE A 104 -1.18 7.29 5.07
CA PHE A 104 -1.35 8.54 4.32
C PHE A 104 -2.66 8.57 3.54
N LEU A 105 -2.99 7.52 2.80
CA LEU A 105 -4.24 7.44 2.03
C LEU A 105 -5.48 7.41 2.94
N TYR A 106 -5.42 6.70 4.07
CA TYR A 106 -6.51 6.73 5.05
C TYR A 106 -6.70 8.14 5.62
N ASN A 107 -5.62 8.86 5.91
CA ASN A 107 -5.70 10.20 6.47
C ASN A 107 -6.20 11.24 5.46
N ASN A 108 -5.51 11.32 4.32
CA ASN A 108 -5.60 12.46 3.41
C ASN A 108 -6.73 12.30 2.41
N ASP A 109 -6.91 11.12 1.85
CA ASP A 109 -7.90 10.86 0.82
C ASP A 109 -9.23 10.38 1.42
N MET A 110 -9.19 9.48 2.40
CA MET A 110 -10.41 8.87 2.97
C MET A 110 -10.95 9.56 4.23
N LYS A 111 -10.17 10.47 4.85
CA LYS A 111 -10.49 11.11 6.13
C LYS A 111 -10.84 10.12 7.26
N ARG A 112 -10.27 8.92 7.18
CA ARG A 112 -10.38 7.83 8.16
C ARG A 112 -9.23 7.95 9.16
N HIS A 113 -9.31 8.98 9.99
CA HIS A 113 -8.28 9.34 10.97
C HIS A 113 -8.05 8.25 12.02
N ASP A 114 -9.09 7.50 12.38
CA ASP A 114 -9.02 6.30 13.22
C ASP A 114 -8.03 5.28 12.65
N MET A 115 -8.24 4.89 11.39
CA MET A 115 -7.43 3.89 10.69
C MET A 115 -6.01 4.40 10.44
N ALA A 116 -5.88 5.66 10.00
CA ALA A 116 -4.59 6.27 9.74
C ALA A 116 -3.73 6.32 11.01
N LYS A 117 -4.34 6.63 12.16
CA LYS A 117 -3.65 6.67 13.44
C LYS A 117 -3.08 5.30 13.81
N GLU A 118 -3.88 4.25 13.72
CA GLU A 118 -3.45 2.88 13.99
C GLU A 118 -2.26 2.48 13.10
N ILE A 119 -2.33 2.79 11.81
CA ILE A 119 -1.29 2.44 10.84
C ILE A 119 0.01 3.22 11.09
N TYR A 120 -0.05 4.53 11.38
CA TYR A 120 1.15 5.30 11.68
C TYR A 120 1.81 4.84 13.00
N GLN A 121 1.02 4.44 13.99
CA GLN A 121 1.54 3.86 15.23
C GLN A 121 2.22 2.51 14.96
N GLU A 122 1.60 1.65 14.15
CA GLU A 122 2.19 0.38 13.69
C GLU A 122 3.51 0.62 12.96
N PHE A 123 3.54 1.58 12.02
CA PHE A 123 4.74 1.96 11.27
C PHE A 123 5.88 2.40 12.19
N MET A 124 5.63 3.28 13.15
CA MET A 124 6.66 3.73 14.09
C MET A 124 7.13 2.62 15.05
N GLN A 125 6.27 1.67 15.38
CA GLN A 125 6.64 0.52 16.20
C GLN A 125 7.52 -0.47 15.42
N LYS A 126 7.16 -0.76 14.17
CA LYS A 126 7.84 -1.76 13.33
C LYS A 126 9.13 -1.21 12.71
N TYR A 127 9.17 0.09 12.41
CA TYR A 127 10.27 0.75 11.71
C TYR A 127 10.75 2.03 12.44
N PRO A 128 11.17 1.94 13.72
CA PRO A 128 11.43 3.11 14.57
C PRO A 128 12.57 4.01 14.10
N ASN A 129 13.46 3.51 13.24
CA ASN A 129 14.63 4.23 12.71
C ASN A 129 14.47 4.63 11.23
N HIS A 130 13.30 4.42 10.62
CA HIS A 130 13.06 4.78 9.22
C HIS A 130 12.94 6.30 9.06
N GLU A 131 13.40 6.83 7.92
CA GLU A 131 13.40 8.28 7.66
C GLU A 131 11.99 8.92 7.72
N LEU A 132 10.95 8.16 7.36
CA LEU A 132 9.56 8.62 7.42
C LEU A 132 8.95 8.66 8.83
N VAL A 133 9.68 8.28 9.90
CA VAL A 133 9.17 8.38 11.29
C VAL A 133 8.83 9.81 11.68
N ALA A 134 9.62 10.79 11.26
CA ALA A 134 9.32 12.20 11.50
C ALA A 134 8.01 12.60 10.79
N SER A 135 7.83 12.18 9.54
CA SER A 135 6.61 12.42 8.77
C SER A 135 5.39 11.77 9.40
N ALA A 136 5.50 10.52 9.88
CA ALA A 136 4.39 9.83 10.55
C ALA A 136 3.95 10.53 11.84
N LYS A 137 4.90 11.05 12.63
CA LYS A 137 4.61 11.86 13.81
C LYS A 137 3.89 13.16 13.43
N PHE A 138 4.39 13.86 12.42
CA PHE A 138 3.76 15.08 11.94
C PHE A 138 2.32 14.83 11.47
N GLU A 139 2.09 13.79 10.68
CA GLU A 139 0.76 13.39 10.22
C GLU A 139 -0.17 13.09 11.41
N LEU A 140 0.28 12.35 12.42
CA LEU A 140 -0.49 12.07 13.64
C LEU A 140 -0.83 13.34 14.44
N GLU A 141 0.12 14.26 14.54
CA GLU A 141 -0.06 15.51 15.28
C GLU A 141 -0.98 16.50 14.57
N THR A 142 -1.03 16.48 13.25
CA THR A 142 -1.81 17.42 12.42
C THR A 142 -3.15 16.84 11.94
N MET A 143 -3.33 15.53 12.10
CA MET A 143 -4.53 14.79 11.70
C MET A 143 -5.83 15.46 12.16
N GLY A 144 -6.71 15.75 11.21
CA GLY A 144 -8.04 16.31 11.48
C GLY A 144 -8.03 17.76 11.99
N LYS A 145 -6.88 18.43 12.05
CA LYS A 145 -6.76 19.84 12.47
C LYS A 145 -6.95 20.78 11.28
N ASP A 146 -7.46 21.98 11.57
CA ASP A 146 -7.52 23.06 10.59
C ASP A 146 -6.11 23.62 10.32
N PRO A 147 -5.69 23.78 9.05
CA PRO A 147 -4.39 24.38 8.70
C PRO A 147 -4.11 25.72 9.40
N VAL A 148 -5.13 26.54 9.65
CA VAL A 148 -4.98 27.84 10.31
C VAL A 148 -4.53 27.70 11.77
N GLU A 149 -5.01 26.66 12.47
CA GLU A 149 -4.61 26.38 13.86
C GLU A 149 -3.13 25.96 13.95
N LEU A 150 -2.62 25.28 12.92
CA LEU A 150 -1.22 24.85 12.85
C LEU A 150 -0.27 26.06 12.69
N LEU A 151 -0.63 27.02 11.83
CA LEU A 151 0.17 28.22 11.57
C LEU A 151 0.29 29.17 12.77
N GLN A 152 -0.74 29.23 13.61
CA GLN A 152 -0.72 30.06 14.83
C GLN A 152 0.23 29.50 15.89
N LYS A 153 0.40 28.18 15.97
CA LYS A 153 1.26 27.54 16.96
C LYS A 153 2.74 27.77 16.68
N ASP A 154 3.13 27.76 15.40
CA ASP A 154 4.51 28.04 14.97
C ASP A 154 4.88 29.51 15.16
N THR A 155 3.95 30.43 14.87
CA THR A 155 4.18 31.86 15.12
C THR A 155 4.34 32.14 16.61
N THR A 156 3.46 31.61 17.48
CA THR A 156 3.51 31.87 18.93
C THR A 156 4.77 31.29 19.60
N THR A 157 5.24 30.12 19.15
CA THR A 157 6.46 29.48 19.69
C THR A 157 7.72 30.26 19.31
N HIS A 158 7.72 30.96 18.16
CA HIS A 158 8.85 31.77 17.73
C HIS A 158 8.92 33.15 18.44
N ILE A 159 7.78 33.73 18.87
CA ILE A 159 7.76 35.02 19.59
C ILE A 159 8.16 34.86 21.06
N ALA A 160 7.90 33.69 21.69
CA ALA A 160 8.20 33.44 23.10
C ALA A 160 9.72 33.29 23.40
N GLY A 161 10.58 33.23 22.37
CA GLY A 161 12.03 33.06 22.50
C GLY A 161 12.88 34.33 22.30
N GLN A 162 12.28 35.49 22.00
CA GLN A 162 13.02 36.76 21.93
C GLN A 162 12.80 37.59 23.20
N PRO A 163 13.81 37.77 24.07
CA PRO A 163 13.71 38.79 25.11
C PRO A 163 13.60 40.16 24.41
N GLY A 164 12.49 40.85 24.66
CA GLY A 164 12.20 42.17 24.12
C GLY A 164 13.34 43.13 24.43
N ASN A 165 13.98 43.66 23.38
CA ASN A 165 14.89 44.78 23.53
C ASN A 165 14.03 46.04 23.69
N GLU A 166 13.71 46.39 24.94
CA GLU A 166 13.13 47.68 25.29
C GLU A 166 14.11 48.78 24.87
N GLY A 167 13.82 49.38 23.71
CA GLY A 167 14.51 50.55 23.20
C GLY A 167 14.39 51.69 24.20
N LYS A 168 15.51 51.95 24.88
CA LYS A 168 15.74 53.10 25.76
C LYS A 168 15.34 54.39 25.04
N LYS A 169 14.51 55.18 25.72
CA LYS A 169 14.37 56.62 25.55
C LYS A 169 15.75 57.28 25.46
N GLN A 170 15.97 58.08 24.41
CA GLN A 170 16.72 59.33 24.45
C GLN A 170 15.98 60.35 23.59
#